data_AF-A0A812M9J4-F1
#
_entry.id   AF-A0A812M9J4-F1
#
_cell.length_a   1.000
_cell.length_b   1.000
_cell.length_c   1.000
_cell.angle_alpha   90.00
_cell.angle_beta   90.00
_cell.angle_gamma   90.00
#
_symmetry.space_group_name_H-M   'P 1'
#
loop_
_entity.id
_entity.type
_entity.pdbx_description
1 polymer ?
#
loop_
_entity_poly.entity_id
_entity_poly.type
_entity_poly.pdbx_seq_one_letter_code
_entity_poly.pdbx_strand_id
1 'polypeptide(L)'
;MLLLVHNGMAAICMGTATAVLLSVVLWAVNGPMSTQHQITQLAGVTCNLLGLLVSALVLLFWRNKTRVFLDRICVHQTNPQLKVAGLCSITAILHSSDELLICWDPTYSQRLWCLFELAAFLKSHGRQAKLVVRPIVLGPVAIGVFAGFSMAVLSMLLLPRAGSEGGSIMTRISLLMLCGVSGMWYPISSIRSFYRSIDTMEEQLRRFRLGNATCHCCTIGHQAEPGRVKICDREVIEQCILKWFGSIESFEECVQTTVSSALSRQLGHFSFPVRWMFACSSPLLWTFAAPAIRQPLVGTFFILAWSFAIPAVFMIGASLAYKLRGRMSSTCKDKAATLACALVCLASYMGMETLAGLLSMTVLNYWQGVAAFAATMIFMTSCIWCCWARNSHREVPEAPRTPKEILYAQGV
;
A
#
# COMPACT_ATOMS: atom_id res chain seq x y z
N MET A 1 -9.60 0.62 -4.83
CA MET A 1 -8.27 0.04 -5.13
C MET A 1 -7.83 0.39 -6.54
N LEU A 2 -8.57 0.02 -7.60
CA LEU A 2 -8.19 0.30 -9.00
C LEU A 2 -7.91 1.79 -9.27
N LEU A 3 -8.77 2.69 -8.76
CA LEU A 3 -8.53 4.14 -8.83
C LEU A 3 -7.15 4.53 -8.29
N LEU A 4 -6.76 4.00 -7.14
CA LEU A 4 -5.45 4.30 -6.56
C LEU A 4 -4.31 3.76 -7.43
N VAL A 5 -4.42 2.52 -7.90
CA VAL A 5 -3.38 1.88 -8.73
C VAL A 5 -3.17 2.63 -10.04
N HIS A 6 -4.25 3.04 -10.70
CA HIS A 6 -4.19 3.64 -12.04
C HIS A 6 -4.06 5.16 -12.04
N ASN A 7 -4.67 5.85 -11.07
CA ASN A 7 -4.75 7.31 -11.06
C ASN A 7 -3.90 7.93 -9.96
N GLY A 8 -3.56 7.19 -8.90
CA GLY A 8 -3.03 7.82 -7.70
C GLY A 8 -1.61 8.37 -7.84
N MET A 9 -0.75 7.81 -8.71
CA MET A 9 0.54 8.45 -9.01
C MET A 9 0.35 9.78 -9.73
N ALA A 10 -0.53 9.83 -10.74
CA ALA A 10 -0.86 11.07 -11.43
C ALA A 10 -1.44 12.12 -10.46
N ALA A 11 -2.33 11.69 -9.56
CA ALA A 11 -2.92 12.54 -8.52
C ALA A 11 -1.85 13.22 -7.65
N ILE A 12 -0.91 12.44 -7.13
CA ILE A 12 0.15 12.97 -6.27
C ILE A 12 1.12 13.86 -7.04
N CYS A 13 1.48 13.50 -8.27
CA CYS A 13 2.33 14.34 -9.12
C CYS A 13 1.66 15.69 -9.39
N MET A 14 0.38 15.71 -9.77
CA MET A 14 -0.36 16.94 -10.05
C MET A 14 -0.60 17.78 -8.79
N GLY A 15 -0.92 17.16 -7.66
CA GLY A 15 -1.01 17.87 -6.37
C GLY A 15 0.31 18.50 -5.96
N THR A 16 1.41 17.77 -6.11
CA THR A 16 2.76 18.26 -5.81
C THR A 16 3.18 19.39 -6.74
N ALA A 17 2.95 19.25 -8.05
CA ALA A 17 3.21 20.31 -9.01
C ALA A 17 2.43 21.58 -8.66
N THR A 18 1.16 21.43 -8.27
CA THR A 18 0.31 22.54 -7.84
C THR A 18 0.85 23.24 -6.59
N ALA A 19 1.25 22.48 -5.56
CA ALA A 19 1.81 23.02 -4.33
C ALA A 19 3.14 23.77 -4.59
N VAL A 20 4.00 23.23 -5.45
CA VAL A 20 5.27 23.87 -5.83
C VAL A 20 5.02 25.15 -6.64
N LEU A 21 4.17 25.10 -7.67
CA LEU A 21 3.83 26.27 -8.49
C LEU A 21 3.22 27.39 -7.65
N LEU A 22 2.29 27.06 -6.76
CA LEU A 22 1.71 28.04 -5.85
C LEU A 22 2.77 28.64 -4.92
N SER A 23 3.70 27.83 -4.41
CA SER A 23 4.81 28.32 -3.59
C SER A 23 5.70 29.31 -4.36
N VAL A 24 5.95 29.07 -5.66
CA VAL A 24 6.71 30.00 -6.53
C VAL A 24 5.93 31.30 -6.74
N VAL A 25 4.63 31.21 -7.04
CA VAL A 25 3.78 32.40 -7.24
C VAL A 25 3.72 33.25 -5.97
N LEU A 26 3.49 32.63 -4.81
CA LEU A 26 3.46 33.34 -3.53
C LEU A 26 4.80 33.99 -3.19
N TRP A 27 5.92 33.34 -3.50
CA TRP A 27 7.24 33.94 -3.35
C TRP A 27 7.44 35.14 -4.28
N ALA A 28 7.05 35.03 -5.55
CA ALA A 28 7.18 36.10 -6.53
C ALA A 28 6.34 37.35 -6.18
N VAL A 29 5.12 37.15 -5.66
CA VAL A 29 4.21 38.24 -5.26
C VAL A 29 4.69 38.96 -4.00
N ASN A 30 5.17 38.22 -3.00
CA ASN A 30 5.55 38.82 -1.71
C ASN A 30 7.02 39.28 -1.66
N GLY A 31 7.83 38.88 -2.63
CA GLY A 31 9.24 39.24 -2.75
C GLY A 31 10.16 38.57 -1.72
N PRO A 32 11.49 38.69 -1.90
CA PRO A 32 12.48 38.03 -1.03
C PRO A 32 12.58 38.63 0.38
N MET A 33 12.13 39.88 0.56
CA MET A 33 12.22 40.62 1.83
C MET A 33 11.05 40.40 2.79
N SER A 34 10.00 39.67 2.41
CA SER A 34 8.92 39.36 3.36
C SER A 34 9.37 38.27 4.35
N THR A 35 10.08 38.66 5.40
CA THR A 35 10.44 37.79 6.54
C THR A 35 9.25 37.51 7.47
N GLN A 36 8.07 38.05 7.16
CA GLN A 36 6.85 37.88 7.95
C GLN A 36 6.48 36.39 8.06
N HIS A 37 6.65 35.82 9.25
CA HIS A 37 6.30 34.43 9.58
C HIS A 37 4.88 34.04 9.13
N GLN A 38 3.94 34.99 9.23
CA GLN A 38 2.54 34.83 8.81
C GLN A 38 2.39 34.47 7.33
N ILE A 39 3.23 35.01 6.44
CA ILE A 39 3.17 34.74 5.00
C ILE A 39 3.62 33.30 4.73
N THR A 40 4.66 32.82 5.40
CA THR A 40 5.12 31.43 5.28
C THR A 40 4.07 30.44 5.78
N GLN A 41 3.38 30.75 6.89
CA GLN A 41 2.30 29.92 7.42
C GLN A 41 1.12 29.86 6.44
N LEU A 42 0.65 31.02 5.97
CA LEU A 42 -0.44 31.10 5.00
C LEU A 42 -0.09 30.32 3.72
N ALA A 43 1.11 30.52 3.19
CA ALA A 43 1.60 29.79 2.02
C ALA A 43 1.57 28.27 2.26
N GLY A 44 2.07 27.79 3.40
CA GLY A 44 2.04 26.37 3.75
C GLY A 44 0.62 25.79 3.79
N VAL A 45 -0.34 26.54 4.36
CA VAL A 45 -1.76 26.13 4.43
C VAL A 45 -2.37 26.10 3.03
N THR A 46 -2.21 27.16 2.23
CA THR A 46 -2.78 27.24 0.89
C THR A 46 -2.19 26.17 -0.04
N CYS A 47 -0.87 25.94 0.01
CA CYS A 47 -0.21 24.88 -0.75
C CYS A 47 -0.74 23.49 -0.40
N ASN A 48 -0.97 23.22 0.89
CA ASN A 48 -1.54 21.93 1.32
C ASN A 48 -2.99 21.75 0.86
N LEU A 49 -3.84 22.76 1.09
CA LEU A 49 -5.26 22.67 0.73
C LEU A 49 -5.45 22.53 -0.79
N LEU A 50 -4.73 23.32 -1.59
CA LEU A 50 -4.85 23.27 -3.04
C LEU A 50 -4.21 22.00 -3.63
N GLY A 51 -3.06 21.57 -3.11
CA GLY A 51 -2.44 20.31 -3.49
C GLY A 51 -3.35 19.10 -3.19
N LEU A 52 -4.02 19.13 -2.04
CA LEU A 52 -5.00 18.12 -1.63
C LEU A 52 -6.21 18.11 -2.57
N LEU A 53 -6.77 19.28 -2.88
CA LEU A 53 -7.90 19.43 -3.79
C LEU A 53 -7.57 18.88 -5.19
N VAL A 54 -6.44 19.30 -5.77
CA VAL A 54 -6.01 18.82 -7.10
C VAL A 54 -5.74 17.32 -7.08
N SER A 55 -5.09 16.79 -6.03
CA SER A 55 -4.87 15.35 -5.91
C SER A 55 -6.20 14.59 -5.87
N ALA A 56 -7.19 15.06 -5.11
CA ALA A 56 -8.50 14.43 -5.04
C ALA A 56 -9.22 14.46 -6.40
N LEU A 57 -9.23 15.60 -7.08
CA LEU A 57 -9.85 15.74 -8.40
C LEU A 57 -9.18 14.83 -9.44
N VAL A 58 -7.85 14.79 -9.49
CA VAL A 58 -7.12 13.93 -10.42
C VAL A 58 -7.33 12.46 -10.06
N LEU A 59 -7.33 12.08 -8.77
CA LEU A 59 -7.59 10.69 -8.38
C LEU A 59 -8.95 10.20 -8.89
N LEU A 60 -9.98 11.05 -8.82
CA LEU A 60 -11.36 10.72 -9.20
C LEU A 60 -11.59 10.78 -10.72
N PHE A 61 -11.02 11.78 -11.40
CA PHE A 61 -11.37 12.09 -12.80
C PHE A 61 -10.28 11.74 -13.82
N TRP A 62 -9.09 11.31 -13.40
CA TRP A 62 -8.05 10.88 -14.32
C TRP A 62 -8.48 9.62 -15.09
N ARG A 63 -8.37 9.68 -16.41
CA ARG A 63 -8.74 8.57 -17.29
C ARG A 63 -7.49 7.81 -17.70
N ASN A 64 -7.29 6.63 -17.10
CA ASN A 64 -6.25 5.72 -17.55
C ASN A 64 -6.66 5.04 -18.87
N LYS A 65 -5.71 4.89 -19.81
CA LYS A 65 -5.91 4.24 -21.12
C LYS A 65 -5.57 2.75 -21.13
N THR A 66 -5.18 2.17 -20.00
CA THR A 66 -4.92 0.72 -19.90
C THR A 66 -6.19 -0.07 -20.24
N ARG A 67 -6.08 -1.00 -21.19
CA ARG A 67 -7.14 -1.97 -21.48
C ARG A 67 -7.07 -3.08 -20.44
N VAL A 68 -8.21 -3.39 -19.84
CA VAL A 68 -8.32 -4.45 -18.84
C VAL A 68 -9.39 -5.43 -19.29
N PHE A 69 -9.10 -6.72 -19.16
CA PHE A 69 -10.11 -7.75 -19.24
C PHE A 69 -10.76 -7.90 -17.86
N LEU A 70 -12.08 -7.84 -17.80
CA LEU A 70 -12.83 -8.07 -16.56
C LEU A 70 -13.94 -9.08 -16.86
N ASP A 71 -13.80 -10.26 -16.26
CA ASP A 71 -14.69 -11.41 -16.40
C ASP A 71 -16.17 -11.05 -16.39
N ARG A 72 -16.60 -10.26 -15.40
CA ARG A 72 -18.01 -9.88 -15.19
C ARG A 72 -18.59 -9.04 -16.33
N ILE A 73 -17.75 -8.31 -17.06
CA ILE A 73 -18.15 -7.47 -18.19
C ILE A 73 -17.99 -8.22 -19.51
N CYS A 74 -16.90 -8.98 -19.64
CA CYS A 74 -16.54 -9.64 -20.89
C CYS A 74 -17.20 -11.00 -21.10
N VAL A 75 -17.58 -11.71 -20.03
CA VAL A 75 -18.31 -12.98 -20.09
C VAL A 75 -19.80 -12.72 -19.96
N HIS A 76 -20.59 -13.24 -20.89
CA HIS A 76 -22.03 -13.07 -20.89
C HIS A 76 -22.65 -13.74 -19.65
N GLN A 77 -23.25 -12.96 -18.75
CA GLN A 77 -23.77 -13.48 -17.48
C GLN A 77 -25.15 -14.15 -17.61
N THR A 78 -25.93 -13.74 -18.63
CA THR A 78 -27.34 -14.15 -18.77
C THR A 78 -27.59 -15.31 -19.75
N ASN A 79 -26.84 -15.41 -20.85
CA ASN A 79 -27.02 -16.45 -21.85
C ASN A 79 -26.11 -17.64 -21.51
N PRO A 80 -26.66 -18.84 -21.21
CA PRO A 80 -25.88 -19.98 -20.74
C PRO A 80 -24.87 -20.49 -21.77
N GLN A 81 -25.19 -20.47 -23.05
CA GLN A 81 -24.29 -20.94 -24.12
C GLN A 81 -23.11 -19.99 -24.29
N LEU A 82 -23.37 -18.68 -24.34
CA LEU A 82 -22.32 -17.67 -24.42
C LEU A 82 -21.50 -17.61 -23.15
N LYS A 83 -22.12 -17.87 -21.99
CA LYS A 83 -21.39 -18.02 -20.73
C LYS A 83 -20.39 -19.17 -20.85
N VAL A 84 -20.83 -20.38 -21.19
CA VAL A 84 -19.94 -21.55 -21.36
C VAL A 84 -18.84 -21.25 -22.38
N ALA A 85 -19.17 -20.69 -23.54
CA ALA A 85 -18.17 -20.31 -24.54
C ALA A 85 -17.14 -19.31 -23.99
N GLY A 86 -17.58 -18.31 -23.23
CA GLY A 86 -16.72 -17.35 -22.54
C GLY A 86 -15.84 -18.00 -21.46
N LEU A 87 -16.41 -18.90 -20.64
CA LEU A 87 -15.67 -19.64 -19.62
C LEU A 87 -14.61 -20.54 -20.26
N CYS A 88 -14.93 -21.23 -21.35
CA CYS A 88 -13.96 -22.03 -22.10
C CYS A 88 -12.83 -21.17 -22.70
N SER A 89 -13.15 -19.93 -23.10
CA SER A 89 -12.19 -19.00 -23.70
C SER A 89 -11.28 -18.32 -22.69
N ILE A 90 -11.61 -18.32 -21.38
CA ILE A 90 -10.82 -17.58 -20.38
C ILE A 90 -9.37 -18.03 -20.32
N THR A 91 -9.13 -19.33 -20.53
CA THR A 91 -7.78 -19.89 -20.54
C THR A 91 -6.92 -19.34 -21.67
N ALA A 92 -7.52 -19.15 -22.86
CA ALA A 92 -6.86 -18.50 -23.99
C ALA A 92 -6.59 -17.02 -23.72
N ILE A 93 -7.54 -16.33 -23.07
CA ILE A 93 -7.37 -14.92 -22.68
C ILE A 93 -6.22 -14.79 -21.67
N LEU A 94 -6.20 -15.61 -20.63
CA LEU A 94 -5.13 -15.64 -19.64
C LEU A 94 -3.78 -15.91 -20.30
N HIS A 95 -3.71 -16.86 -21.25
CA HIS A 95 -2.48 -17.14 -22.01
C HIS A 95 -2.02 -15.97 -22.88
N SER A 96 -2.96 -15.19 -23.44
CA SER A 96 -2.65 -14.01 -24.27
C SER A 96 -2.40 -12.72 -23.47
N SER A 97 -2.60 -12.74 -22.15
CA SER A 97 -2.51 -11.55 -21.31
C SER A 97 -1.07 -11.28 -20.85
N ASP A 98 -0.59 -10.06 -21.04
CA ASP A 98 0.78 -9.69 -20.64
C ASP A 98 1.00 -9.66 -19.12
N GLU A 99 -0.03 -9.39 -18.33
CA GLU A 99 0.02 -9.20 -16.89
C GLU A 99 -1.31 -9.64 -16.23
N LEU A 100 -1.23 -10.29 -15.07
CA LEU A 100 -2.38 -10.58 -14.23
C LEU A 100 -2.35 -9.72 -12.96
N LEU A 101 -3.30 -8.79 -12.85
CA LEU A 101 -3.53 -7.98 -11.65
C LEU A 101 -4.54 -8.65 -10.72
N ILE A 102 -4.09 -9.05 -9.53
CA ILE A 102 -4.95 -9.62 -8.50
C ILE A 102 -5.28 -8.58 -7.44
N CYS A 103 -6.57 -8.26 -7.33
CA CYS A 103 -7.14 -7.53 -6.19
C CYS A 103 -7.38 -8.52 -5.05
N TRP A 104 -6.36 -8.74 -4.23
CA TRP A 104 -6.41 -9.76 -3.19
C TRP A 104 -7.23 -9.30 -1.99
N ASP A 105 -8.05 -10.19 -1.47
CA ASP A 105 -8.81 -10.03 -0.23
C ASP A 105 -8.76 -11.35 0.57
N PRO A 106 -9.13 -11.35 1.87
CA PRO A 106 -8.99 -12.53 2.73
C PRO A 106 -9.79 -13.76 2.28
N THR A 107 -10.78 -13.61 1.40
CA THR A 107 -11.58 -14.71 0.84
C THR A 107 -11.00 -15.25 -0.48
N TYR A 108 -9.97 -14.61 -1.05
CA TYR A 108 -9.41 -14.98 -2.35
C TYR A 108 -8.99 -16.44 -2.42
N SER A 109 -8.28 -16.93 -1.41
CA SER A 109 -7.81 -18.32 -1.28
C SER A 109 -8.92 -19.35 -1.07
N GLN A 110 -10.17 -18.91 -0.91
CA GLN A 110 -11.32 -19.81 -0.80
C GLN A 110 -12.10 -19.89 -2.11
N ARG A 111 -11.91 -18.98 -3.06
CA ARG A 111 -12.73 -18.91 -4.28
C ARG A 111 -12.12 -19.76 -5.37
N LEU A 112 -12.84 -20.79 -5.83
CA LEU A 112 -12.34 -21.74 -6.83
C LEU A 112 -11.93 -21.05 -8.13
N TRP A 113 -12.80 -20.17 -8.63
CA TRP A 113 -12.57 -19.43 -9.87
C TRP A 113 -11.26 -18.63 -9.83
N CYS A 114 -11.04 -17.87 -8.76
CA CYS A 114 -9.85 -17.03 -8.59
C CYS A 114 -8.55 -17.84 -8.51
N LEU A 115 -8.58 -19.01 -7.86
CA LEU A 115 -7.42 -19.89 -7.78
C LEU A 115 -7.13 -20.59 -9.11
N PHE A 116 -8.18 -20.98 -9.84
CA PHE A 116 -8.05 -21.53 -11.18
C PHE A 116 -7.40 -20.52 -12.14
N GLU A 117 -7.87 -19.27 -12.16
CA GLU A 117 -7.29 -18.22 -13.03
C GLU A 117 -5.81 -17.99 -12.73
N LEU A 118 -5.44 -17.88 -11.45
CA LEU A 118 -4.07 -17.68 -11.03
C LEU A 118 -3.18 -18.88 -11.38
N ALA A 119 -3.64 -20.11 -11.11
CA ALA A 119 -2.90 -21.32 -11.44
C ALA A 119 -2.72 -21.46 -12.96
N ALA A 120 -3.77 -21.21 -13.76
CA ALA A 120 -3.71 -21.27 -15.21
C ALA A 120 -2.77 -20.19 -15.79
N PHE A 121 -2.80 -18.96 -15.26
CA PHE A 121 -1.88 -17.90 -15.65
C PHE A 121 -0.42 -18.25 -15.35
N LEU A 122 -0.13 -18.73 -14.14
CA LEU A 122 1.23 -19.14 -13.76
C LEU A 122 1.73 -20.33 -14.59
N LYS A 123 0.86 -21.32 -14.85
CA LYS A 123 1.20 -22.49 -15.68
C LYS A 123 1.51 -22.09 -17.12
N SER A 124 0.75 -21.16 -17.69
CA SER A 124 0.89 -20.75 -19.09
C SER A 124 2.11 -19.85 -19.35
N HIS A 125 2.56 -19.08 -18.36
CA HIS A 125 3.68 -18.13 -18.51
C HIS A 125 4.99 -18.62 -17.86
N GLY A 126 4.93 -19.61 -16.97
CA GLY A 126 6.08 -20.12 -16.25
C GLY A 126 6.84 -19.00 -15.51
N ARG A 127 8.16 -18.94 -15.72
CA ARG A 127 9.04 -17.94 -15.06
C ARG A 127 8.83 -16.50 -15.55
N GLN A 128 8.22 -16.31 -16.72
CA GLN A 128 7.98 -14.98 -17.30
C GLN A 128 6.67 -14.35 -16.82
N ALA A 129 5.91 -15.04 -15.96
CA ALA A 129 4.63 -14.56 -15.46
C ALA A 129 4.76 -13.20 -14.75
N LYS A 130 4.21 -12.14 -15.37
CA LYS A 130 4.06 -10.83 -14.73
C LYS A 130 2.82 -10.86 -13.85
N LEU A 131 3.00 -11.31 -12.62
CA LEU A 131 1.94 -11.34 -11.61
C LEU A 131 2.04 -10.11 -10.70
N VAL A 132 0.95 -9.35 -10.60
CA VAL A 132 0.86 -8.19 -9.71
C VAL A 132 -0.25 -8.44 -8.69
N VAL A 133 0.12 -8.77 -7.45
CA VAL A 133 -0.85 -8.99 -6.37
C VAL A 133 -0.91 -7.75 -5.49
N ARG A 134 -2.12 -7.22 -5.27
CA ARG A 134 -2.33 -6.01 -4.49
C ARG A 134 -3.50 -6.20 -3.54
N PRO A 135 -3.31 -6.01 -2.23
CA PRO A 135 -4.39 -6.20 -1.30
C PRO A 135 -5.39 -5.04 -1.42
N ILE A 136 -6.69 -5.34 -1.36
CA ILE A 136 -7.74 -4.33 -1.52
C ILE A 136 -7.67 -3.22 -0.45
N VAL A 137 -7.13 -3.55 0.72
CA VAL A 137 -6.94 -2.64 1.86
C VAL A 137 -5.87 -1.57 1.59
N LEU A 138 -4.98 -1.79 0.62
CA LEU A 138 -3.95 -0.80 0.25
C LEU A 138 -4.56 0.55 -0.15
N GLY A 139 -5.70 0.51 -0.85
CA GLY A 139 -6.42 1.70 -1.30
C GLY A 139 -6.81 2.62 -0.14
N PRO A 140 -7.71 2.15 0.73
CA PRO A 140 -8.13 2.89 1.92
C PRO A 140 -6.97 3.25 2.87
N VAL A 141 -5.98 2.37 3.05
CA VAL A 141 -4.82 2.65 3.91
C VAL A 141 -4.02 3.83 3.35
N ALA A 142 -3.70 3.84 2.06
CA ALA A 142 -2.98 4.95 1.45
C ALA A 142 -3.74 6.28 1.58
N ILE A 143 -5.06 6.28 1.34
CA ILE A 143 -5.90 7.47 1.52
C ILE A 143 -5.91 7.92 2.99
N GLY A 144 -6.06 6.99 3.93
CA GLY A 144 -6.08 7.28 5.36
C GLY A 144 -4.75 7.87 5.85
N VAL A 145 -3.63 7.31 5.40
CA VAL A 145 -2.28 7.81 5.69
C VAL A 145 -2.09 9.22 5.12
N PHE A 146 -2.44 9.43 3.85
CA PHE A 146 -2.33 10.72 3.17
C PHE A 146 -3.20 11.80 3.84
N ALA A 147 -4.43 11.46 4.20
CA ALA A 147 -5.31 12.34 4.98
C ALA A 147 -4.75 12.60 6.38
N GLY A 148 -4.20 11.58 7.04
CA GLY A 148 -3.56 11.68 8.35
C GLY A 148 -2.39 12.67 8.35
N PHE A 149 -1.47 12.56 7.37
CA PHE A 149 -0.38 13.53 7.21
C PHE A 149 -0.90 14.94 6.90
N SER A 150 -1.90 15.07 6.02
CA SER A 150 -2.52 16.37 5.72
C SER A 150 -3.11 17.02 6.97
N MET A 151 -3.85 16.26 7.78
CA MET A 151 -4.44 16.74 9.04
C MET A 151 -3.38 17.14 10.06
N ALA A 152 -2.32 16.34 10.22
CA ALA A 152 -1.21 16.64 11.14
C ALA A 152 -0.44 17.89 10.73
N VAL A 153 -0.21 18.07 9.42
CA VAL A 153 0.41 19.26 8.87
C VAL A 153 -0.47 20.49 9.08
N LEU A 154 -1.76 20.42 8.74
CA LEU A 154 -2.66 21.54 8.87
C LEU A 154 -2.84 21.93 10.35
N SER A 155 -2.91 20.97 11.28
CA SER A 155 -2.95 21.29 12.70
C SER A 155 -1.67 21.99 13.17
N MET A 156 -0.51 21.57 12.70
CA MET A 156 0.77 22.24 12.99
C MET A 156 0.84 23.67 12.45
N LEU A 157 0.30 23.91 11.25
CA LEU A 157 0.34 25.22 10.59
C LEU A 157 -0.70 26.20 11.15
N LEU A 158 -1.90 25.73 11.51
CA LEU A 158 -3.01 26.56 11.98
C LEU A 158 -2.91 26.95 13.46
N LEU A 159 -2.15 26.20 14.26
CA LEU A 159 -2.02 26.52 15.69
C LEU A 159 -1.10 27.74 15.92
N PRO A 160 -1.42 28.65 16.87
CA PRO A 160 -0.54 29.76 17.26
C PRO A 160 0.78 29.26 17.86
N ARG A 161 1.93 29.87 17.54
CA ARG A 161 3.25 29.44 18.05
C ARG A 161 3.31 29.51 19.58
N ALA A 162 3.99 28.53 20.21
CA ALA A 162 4.23 28.56 21.65
C ALA A 162 4.90 29.89 22.03
N GLY A 163 4.31 30.62 22.97
CA GLY A 163 4.75 31.96 23.37
C GLY A 163 3.99 33.14 22.73
N SER A 164 3.03 32.89 21.84
CA SER A 164 2.02 33.89 21.45
C SER A 164 0.90 33.96 22.49
N GLU A 165 0.21 35.10 22.62
CA GLU A 165 -0.77 35.43 23.67
C GLU A 165 -1.96 34.45 23.86
N GLY A 166 -2.07 33.38 23.06
CA GLY A 166 -3.16 32.39 23.17
C GLY A 166 -2.77 30.91 23.10
N GLY A 167 -1.48 30.55 23.02
CA GLY A 167 -1.06 29.17 22.74
C GLY A 167 -0.06 28.58 23.74
N SER A 168 -0.51 27.70 24.63
CA SER A 168 0.42 26.89 25.44
C SER A 168 1.11 25.82 24.57
N ILE A 169 2.39 25.54 24.85
CA ILE A 169 3.14 24.45 24.20
C ILE A 169 2.45 23.09 24.40
N MET A 170 1.79 22.91 25.54
CA MET A 170 1.03 21.70 25.87
C MET A 170 -0.16 21.53 24.91
N THR A 171 -0.91 22.59 24.60
CA THR A 171 -2.04 22.54 23.67
C THR A 171 -1.60 22.05 22.29
N ARG A 172 -0.45 22.52 21.79
CA ARG A 172 0.13 22.07 20.52
C ARG A 172 0.48 20.59 20.53
N ILE A 173 1.20 20.16 21.56
CA ILE A 173 1.60 18.75 21.72
C ILE A 173 0.34 17.88 21.82
N SER A 174 -0.64 18.25 22.64
CA SER A 174 -1.89 17.51 22.78
C SER A 174 -2.66 17.38 21.47
N LEU A 175 -2.76 18.46 20.68
CA LEU A 175 -3.48 18.39 19.40
C LEU A 175 -2.70 17.58 18.35
N LEU A 176 -1.37 17.72 18.29
CA LEU A 176 -0.54 16.89 17.42
C LEU A 176 -0.65 15.42 17.79
N MET A 177 -0.68 15.10 19.09
CA MET A 177 -0.93 13.74 19.58
C MET A 177 -2.30 13.22 19.16
N LEU A 178 -3.35 14.04 19.34
CA LEU A 178 -4.71 13.66 18.96
C LEU A 178 -4.86 13.44 17.45
N CYS A 179 -4.40 14.39 16.62
CA CYS A 179 -4.45 14.30 15.16
C CYS A 179 -3.56 13.17 14.62
N GLY A 180 -2.36 13.01 15.17
CA GLY A 180 -1.41 11.97 14.77
C GLY A 180 -1.94 10.57 15.08
N VAL A 181 -2.42 10.35 16.30
CA VAL A 181 -2.99 9.06 16.71
C VAL A 181 -4.27 8.74 15.93
N SER A 182 -5.18 9.71 15.77
CA SER A 182 -6.42 9.51 15.02
C SER A 182 -6.16 9.22 13.54
N GLY A 183 -5.23 9.95 12.90
CA GLY A 183 -4.83 9.73 11.51
C GLY A 183 -4.16 8.36 11.28
N MET A 184 -3.36 7.88 12.24
CA MET A 184 -2.66 6.59 12.13
C MET A 184 -3.48 5.38 12.58
N TRP A 185 -4.57 5.60 13.32
CA TRP A 185 -5.40 4.52 13.87
C TRP A 185 -5.89 3.55 12.81
N TYR A 186 -6.56 4.08 11.77
CA TYR A 186 -7.14 3.26 10.71
C TYR A 186 -6.07 2.52 9.88
N PRO A 187 -5.00 3.18 9.38
CA PRO A 187 -3.90 2.51 8.70
C PRO A 187 -3.29 1.35 9.49
N ILE A 188 -2.96 1.59 10.77
CA ILE A 188 -2.31 0.58 11.60
C ILE A 188 -3.25 -0.60 11.87
N SER A 189 -4.51 -0.32 12.23
CA SER A 189 -5.51 -1.37 12.45
C SER A 189 -5.70 -2.23 11.19
N SER A 190 -5.72 -1.59 10.02
CA SER A 190 -5.91 -2.24 8.74
C SER A 190 -4.70 -3.10 8.34
N ILE A 191 -3.48 -2.60 8.54
CA ILE A 191 -2.23 -3.34 8.29
C ILE A 191 -2.12 -4.56 9.23
N ARG A 192 -2.49 -4.42 10.50
CA ARG A 192 -2.54 -5.56 11.44
C ARG A 192 -3.53 -6.63 10.98
N SER A 193 -4.73 -6.21 10.59
CA SER A 193 -5.74 -7.14 10.04
C SER A 193 -5.25 -7.81 8.75
N PHE A 194 -4.55 -7.06 7.90
CA PHE A 194 -3.96 -7.57 6.66
C PHE A 194 -2.96 -8.70 6.93
N TYR A 195 -2.02 -8.50 7.86
CA TYR A 195 -1.05 -9.54 8.20
C TYR A 195 -1.70 -10.81 8.76
N ARG A 196 -2.75 -10.69 9.59
CA ARG A 196 -3.54 -11.86 10.04
C ARG A 196 -4.16 -12.61 8.87
N SER A 197 -4.65 -11.88 7.87
CA SER A 197 -5.26 -12.46 6.69
C SER A 197 -4.24 -13.15 5.79
N ILE A 198 -2.97 -12.70 5.77
CA ILE A 198 -1.88 -13.45 5.12
C ILE A 198 -1.67 -14.79 5.83
N ASP A 199 -1.50 -14.81 7.16
CA ASP A 199 -1.29 -16.06 7.91
C ASP A 199 -2.46 -17.05 7.64
N THR A 200 -3.69 -16.52 7.59
CA THR A 200 -4.89 -17.31 7.30
C THR A 200 -4.90 -17.84 5.86
N MET A 201 -4.48 -17.03 4.88
CA MET A 201 -4.38 -17.42 3.48
C MET A 201 -3.34 -18.52 3.29
N GLU A 202 -2.17 -18.40 3.88
CA GLU A 202 -1.11 -19.41 3.78
C GLU A 202 -1.60 -20.77 4.30
N GLU A 203 -2.32 -20.77 5.44
CA GLU A 203 -2.91 -22.00 5.97
C GLU A 203 -3.99 -22.58 5.04
N GLN A 204 -4.86 -21.73 4.48
CA GLN A 204 -5.91 -22.13 3.55
C GLN A 204 -5.33 -22.73 2.26
N LEU A 205 -4.26 -22.14 1.72
CA LEU A 205 -3.59 -22.62 0.52
C LEU A 205 -2.85 -23.93 0.80
N ARG A 206 -2.19 -24.05 1.96
CA ARG A 206 -1.51 -25.30 2.38
C ARG A 206 -2.47 -26.47 2.50
N ARG A 207 -3.70 -26.24 2.98
CA ARG A 207 -4.75 -27.25 3.14
C ARG A 207 -5.79 -27.24 2.02
N PHE A 208 -5.48 -26.59 0.90
CA PHE A 208 -6.45 -26.40 -0.18
C PHE A 208 -6.91 -27.75 -0.72
N ARG A 209 -8.23 -27.91 -0.83
CA ARG A 209 -8.88 -29.02 -1.54
C ARG A 209 -9.96 -28.44 -2.43
N LEU A 210 -10.07 -28.96 -3.64
CA LEU A 210 -11.05 -28.54 -4.64
C LEU A 210 -12.49 -28.63 -4.10
N GLY A 211 -12.79 -29.71 -3.38
CA GLY A 211 -14.11 -29.93 -2.77
C GLY A 211 -14.49 -28.87 -1.73
N ASN A 212 -13.50 -28.31 -1.02
CA ASN A 212 -13.71 -27.29 0.01
C ASN A 212 -13.71 -25.85 -0.55
N ALA A 213 -13.29 -25.66 -1.80
CA ALA A 213 -13.33 -24.35 -2.43
C ALA A 213 -14.78 -23.85 -2.54
N THR A 214 -14.97 -22.54 -2.59
CA THR A 214 -16.28 -21.91 -2.70
C THR A 214 -16.52 -21.46 -4.14
N CYS A 215 -17.75 -21.63 -4.60
CA CYS A 215 -18.25 -21.11 -5.86
C CYS A 215 -19.51 -20.30 -5.59
N HIS A 216 -19.59 -19.08 -6.13
CA HIS A 216 -20.74 -18.20 -5.88
C HIS A 216 -22.07 -18.86 -6.28
N CYS A 217 -22.09 -19.59 -7.40
CA CYS A 217 -23.27 -20.31 -7.87
C CYS A 217 -23.80 -21.36 -6.86
N CYS A 218 -22.90 -22.04 -6.14
CA CYS A 218 -23.24 -23.06 -5.16
C CYS A 218 -23.73 -22.45 -3.85
N THR A 219 -23.12 -21.34 -3.40
CA THR A 219 -23.50 -20.66 -2.16
C THR A 219 -24.93 -20.10 -2.20
N ILE A 220 -25.42 -19.71 -3.38
CA ILE A 220 -26.80 -19.25 -3.59
C ILE A 220 -27.76 -20.39 -3.97
N GLY A 221 -27.38 -21.65 -3.74
CA GLY A 221 -28.22 -22.82 -3.98
C GLY A 221 -28.66 -22.99 -5.43
N HIS A 222 -27.83 -22.58 -6.39
CA HIS A 222 -28.15 -22.62 -7.82
C HIS A 222 -29.46 -21.92 -8.21
N GLN A 223 -29.95 -20.96 -7.39
CA GLN A 223 -31.19 -20.24 -7.68
C GLN A 223 -31.12 -19.61 -9.07
N ALA A 224 -32.03 -20.05 -9.94
CA ALA A 224 -32.23 -19.53 -11.27
C ALA A 224 -33.52 -18.71 -11.30
N GLU A 225 -33.57 -17.71 -12.18
CA GLU A 225 -34.85 -17.09 -12.52
C GLU A 225 -35.79 -18.16 -13.13
N PRO A 226 -37.12 -18.08 -12.91
CA PRO A 226 -38.06 -19.04 -13.46
C PRO A 226 -37.87 -19.20 -14.97
N GLY A 227 -37.67 -20.43 -15.43
CA GLY A 227 -37.48 -20.75 -16.85
C GLY A 227 -36.03 -20.73 -17.36
N ARG A 228 -35.03 -20.50 -16.52
CA ARG A 228 -33.61 -20.57 -16.92
C ARG A 228 -32.88 -21.75 -16.26
N VAL A 229 -32.18 -22.54 -17.07
CA VAL A 229 -31.25 -23.56 -16.57
C VAL A 229 -29.94 -22.86 -16.20
N LYS A 230 -29.56 -22.94 -14.91
CA LYS A 230 -28.31 -22.36 -14.43
C LYS A 230 -27.23 -23.43 -14.39
N ILE A 231 -26.25 -23.30 -15.29
CA ILE A 231 -25.07 -24.15 -15.31
C ILE A 231 -24.22 -23.85 -14.06
N CYS A 232 -23.74 -24.92 -13.43
CA CYS A 232 -22.88 -24.83 -12.25
C CYS A 232 -21.47 -24.42 -12.67
N ASP A 233 -20.99 -23.27 -12.19
CA ASP A 233 -19.63 -22.78 -12.51
C ASP A 233 -18.55 -23.74 -12.00
N ARG A 234 -18.81 -24.45 -10.89
CA ARG A 234 -17.91 -25.48 -10.36
C ARG A 234 -17.69 -26.59 -11.38
N GLU A 235 -18.75 -27.18 -11.92
CA GLU A 235 -18.64 -28.30 -12.86
C GLU A 235 -17.83 -27.91 -14.10
N VAL A 236 -18.05 -26.69 -14.61
CA VAL A 236 -17.30 -26.17 -15.76
C VAL A 236 -15.81 -26.01 -15.41
N ILE A 237 -15.50 -25.41 -14.26
CA ILE A 237 -14.10 -25.25 -13.81
C ILE A 237 -13.44 -26.61 -13.61
N GLU A 238 -14.14 -27.59 -13.04
CA GLU A 238 -13.61 -28.94 -12.82
C GLU A 238 -13.24 -29.62 -14.14
N GLN A 239 -14.09 -29.50 -15.17
CA GLN A 239 -13.76 -29.97 -16.52
C GLN A 239 -12.55 -29.23 -17.11
N CYS A 240 -12.48 -27.91 -16.92
CA CYS A 240 -11.32 -27.13 -17.34
C CYS A 240 -10.05 -27.57 -16.61
N ILE A 241 -10.12 -27.87 -15.31
CA ILE A 241 -9.03 -28.38 -14.49
C ILE A 241 -8.54 -29.72 -15.04
N LEU A 242 -9.43 -30.69 -15.27
CA LEU A 242 -9.06 -31.99 -15.82
C LEU A 242 -8.37 -31.83 -17.18
N LYS A 243 -8.89 -30.95 -18.05
CA LYS A 243 -8.31 -30.69 -19.37
C LYS A 243 -6.94 -30.02 -19.31
N TRP A 244 -6.75 -29.03 -18.43
CA TRP A 244 -5.53 -28.22 -18.38
C TRP A 244 -4.46 -28.78 -17.47
N PHE A 245 -4.84 -29.38 -16.34
CA PHE A 245 -3.94 -29.90 -15.33
C PHE A 245 -3.78 -31.42 -15.38
N GLY A 246 -4.64 -32.13 -16.13
CA GLY A 246 -4.60 -33.58 -16.28
C GLY A 246 -5.36 -34.31 -15.18
N SER A 247 -5.28 -33.82 -13.94
CA SER A 247 -6.07 -34.32 -12.82
C SER A 247 -6.38 -33.23 -11.78
N ILE A 248 -7.31 -33.53 -10.88
CA ILE A 248 -7.65 -32.64 -9.75
C ILE A 248 -6.46 -32.54 -8.79
N GLU A 249 -5.76 -33.65 -8.54
CA GLU A 249 -4.61 -33.72 -7.64
C GLU A 249 -3.47 -32.85 -8.15
N SER A 250 -3.16 -32.88 -9.44
CA SER A 250 -2.14 -32.00 -10.04
C SER A 250 -2.51 -30.52 -9.94
N PHE A 251 -3.81 -30.19 -9.99
CA PHE A 251 -4.26 -28.81 -9.76
C PHE A 251 -4.12 -28.42 -8.28
N GLU A 252 -4.56 -29.27 -7.36
CA GLU A 252 -4.42 -29.03 -5.92
C GLU A 252 -2.95 -28.87 -5.52
N GLU A 253 -2.06 -29.72 -6.03
CA GLU A 253 -0.61 -29.61 -5.82
C GLU A 253 -0.07 -28.28 -6.36
N CYS A 254 -0.49 -27.87 -7.56
CA CYS A 254 -0.11 -26.58 -8.14
C CYS A 254 -0.58 -25.40 -7.26
N VAL A 255 -1.79 -25.47 -6.71
CA VAL A 255 -2.32 -24.45 -5.80
C VAL A 255 -1.53 -24.41 -4.47
N GLN A 256 -1.31 -25.57 -3.87
CA GLN A 256 -0.60 -25.71 -2.59
C GLN A 256 0.87 -25.29 -2.66
N THR A 257 1.50 -25.44 -3.83
CA THR A 257 2.93 -25.14 -4.03
C THR A 257 3.14 -23.81 -4.77
N THR A 258 2.83 -23.78 -6.07
CA THR A 258 3.19 -22.71 -6.99
C THR A 258 2.38 -21.44 -6.72
N VAL A 259 1.05 -21.58 -6.57
CA VAL A 259 0.18 -20.45 -6.26
C VAL A 259 0.46 -19.89 -4.86
N SER A 260 0.59 -20.78 -3.87
CA SER A 260 0.96 -20.40 -2.49
C SER A 260 2.25 -19.60 -2.44
N SER A 261 3.32 -20.12 -3.04
CA SER A 261 4.61 -19.42 -3.13
C SER A 261 4.50 -18.07 -3.85
N ALA A 262 3.76 -18.00 -4.96
CA ALA A 262 3.57 -16.76 -5.71
C ALA A 262 2.84 -15.68 -4.89
N LEU A 263 1.79 -16.06 -4.15
CA LEU A 263 1.03 -15.16 -3.29
C LEU A 263 1.85 -14.72 -2.06
N SER A 264 2.47 -15.65 -1.33
CA SER A 264 3.31 -15.34 -0.17
C SER A 264 4.48 -14.42 -0.54
N ARG A 265 5.12 -14.66 -1.70
CA ARG A 265 6.20 -13.79 -2.18
C ARG A 265 5.73 -12.35 -2.46
N GLN A 266 4.54 -12.18 -3.05
CA GLN A 266 4.00 -10.86 -3.40
C GLN A 266 3.38 -10.12 -2.22
N LEU A 267 2.78 -10.83 -1.27
CA LEU A 267 2.05 -10.24 -0.13
C LEU A 267 2.89 -10.18 1.16
N GLY A 268 3.76 -11.16 1.39
CA GLY A 268 4.52 -11.33 2.64
C GLY A 268 5.64 -10.31 2.84
N HIS A 269 6.33 -9.91 1.76
CA HIS A 269 7.48 -9.01 1.88
C HIS A 269 7.14 -7.52 1.90
N PHE A 270 6.03 -7.08 1.27
CA PHE A 270 5.76 -5.64 1.11
C PHE A 270 4.27 -5.31 1.17
N SER A 271 3.74 -5.10 2.37
CA SER A 271 2.34 -4.68 2.54
C SER A 271 2.07 -3.29 1.94
N PHE A 272 3.11 -2.47 1.82
CA PHE A 272 3.03 -1.11 1.32
C PHE A 272 4.23 -0.80 0.42
N PRO A 273 4.06 -0.67 -0.90
CA PRO A 273 5.18 -0.36 -1.80
C PRO A 273 5.84 0.98 -1.44
N VAL A 274 7.18 1.06 -1.52
CA VAL A 274 7.97 2.26 -1.18
C VAL A 274 7.46 3.52 -1.88
N ARG A 275 7.12 3.42 -3.16
CA ARG A 275 6.50 4.53 -3.92
C ARG A 275 5.26 5.12 -3.25
N TRP A 276 4.45 4.27 -2.60
CA TRP A 276 3.26 4.70 -1.88
C TRP A 276 3.60 5.35 -0.54
N MET A 277 4.70 4.96 0.13
CA MET A 277 5.17 5.63 1.35
C MET A 277 5.46 7.10 1.06
N PHE A 278 6.21 7.36 -0.02
CA PHE A 278 6.50 8.72 -0.50
C PHE A 278 5.27 9.47 -0.98
N ALA A 279 4.42 8.80 -1.76
CA ALA A 279 3.21 9.42 -2.28
C ALA A 279 2.27 9.88 -1.16
N CYS A 280 2.07 9.03 -0.14
CA CYS A 280 1.17 9.35 0.96
C CYS A 280 1.75 10.40 1.93
N SER A 281 3.06 10.61 1.92
CA SER A 281 3.71 11.63 2.75
C SER A 281 3.93 12.97 2.03
N SER A 282 3.51 13.08 0.77
CA SER A 282 3.63 14.31 -0.01
C SER A 282 3.04 15.56 0.67
N PRO A 283 1.95 15.53 1.48
CA PRO A 283 1.48 16.71 2.21
C PRO A 283 2.54 17.30 3.14
N LEU A 284 3.35 16.45 3.77
CA LEU A 284 4.48 16.90 4.60
C LEU A 284 5.52 17.63 3.73
N LEU A 285 5.86 17.07 2.57
CA LEU A 285 6.82 17.69 1.64
C LEU A 285 6.30 19.03 1.09
N TRP A 286 5.00 19.17 0.88
CA TRP A 286 4.39 20.43 0.40
C TRP A 286 4.59 21.59 1.37
N THR A 287 4.66 21.32 2.69
CA THR A 287 4.96 22.37 3.69
C THR A 287 6.34 22.98 3.51
N PHE A 288 7.28 22.20 3.00
CA PHE A 288 8.67 22.60 2.83
C PHE A 288 8.94 23.21 1.45
N ALA A 289 7.96 23.21 0.53
CA ALA A 289 8.14 23.76 -0.82
C ALA A 289 8.46 25.26 -0.81
N ALA A 290 7.69 26.07 -0.09
CA ALA A 290 7.94 27.51 0.00
C ALA A 290 9.28 27.86 0.68
N PRO A 291 9.65 27.26 1.84
CA PRO A 291 10.99 27.41 2.40
C PRO A 291 12.11 27.00 1.44
N ALA A 292 11.93 25.92 0.67
CA ALA A 292 12.92 25.46 -0.29
C ALA A 292 13.10 26.42 -1.47
N ILE A 293 12.05 27.08 -1.94
CA ILE A 293 12.20 28.11 -2.98
C ILE A 293 12.99 29.31 -2.45
N ARG A 294 12.76 29.71 -1.19
CA ARG A 294 13.47 30.83 -0.56
C ARG A 294 14.94 30.51 -0.27
N GLN A 295 15.22 29.29 0.18
CA GLN A 295 16.56 28.83 0.53
C GLN A 295 16.81 27.45 -0.10
N PRO A 296 17.15 27.40 -1.41
CA PRO A 296 17.24 26.15 -2.18
C PRO A 296 18.10 25.08 -1.53
N LEU A 297 19.29 25.45 -1.06
CA LEU A 297 20.22 24.50 -0.45
C LEU A 297 19.65 23.88 0.84
N VAL A 298 19.20 24.72 1.76
CA VAL A 298 18.62 24.29 3.05
C VAL A 298 17.35 23.46 2.84
N GLY A 299 16.42 23.95 2.02
CA GLY A 299 15.16 23.25 1.79
C GLY A 299 15.34 21.93 1.06
N THR A 300 16.30 21.83 0.14
CA THR A 300 16.64 20.56 -0.52
C THR A 300 17.12 19.53 0.48
N PHE A 301 18.01 19.89 1.41
CA PHE A 301 18.44 18.97 2.46
C PHE A 301 17.31 18.57 3.41
N PHE A 302 16.39 19.49 3.74
CA PHE A 302 15.20 19.14 4.53
C PHE A 302 14.28 18.15 3.81
N ILE A 303 13.96 18.42 2.53
CA ILE A 303 13.14 17.51 1.71
C ILE A 303 13.82 16.15 1.63
N LEU A 304 15.13 16.11 1.42
CA LEU A 304 15.92 14.88 1.39
C LEU A 304 15.86 14.15 2.73
N ALA A 305 16.11 14.83 3.85
CA ALA A 305 16.09 14.23 5.18
C ALA A 305 14.72 13.60 5.49
N TRP A 306 13.64 14.33 5.23
CA TRP A 306 12.27 13.86 5.43
C TRP A 306 11.89 12.72 4.49
N SER A 307 12.43 12.71 3.27
CA SER A 307 12.28 11.61 2.33
C SER A 307 12.85 10.29 2.87
N PHE A 308 13.86 10.31 3.75
CA PHE A 308 14.35 9.10 4.42
C PHE A 308 13.67 8.84 5.76
N ALA A 309 13.41 9.88 6.55
CA ALA A 309 12.76 9.79 7.85
C ALA A 309 11.38 9.11 7.76
N ILE A 310 10.59 9.46 6.75
CA ILE A 310 9.23 8.94 6.57
C ILE A 310 9.24 7.41 6.38
N PRO A 311 9.96 6.82 5.39
CA PRO A 311 10.09 5.37 5.26
C PRO A 311 10.50 4.68 6.56
N ALA A 312 11.39 5.27 7.35
CA ALA A 312 11.77 4.71 8.65
C ALA A 312 10.58 4.60 9.62
N VAL A 313 9.75 5.64 9.75
CA VAL A 313 8.54 5.61 10.58
C VAL A 313 7.55 4.55 10.07
N PHE A 314 7.34 4.45 8.75
CA PHE A 314 6.49 3.41 8.17
C PHE A 314 7.01 2.00 8.46
N MET A 315 8.32 1.78 8.32
CA MET A 315 8.93 0.47 8.58
C MET A 315 8.80 0.08 10.06
N ILE A 316 8.98 1.02 10.98
CA ILE A 316 8.77 0.80 12.42
C ILE A 316 7.31 0.40 12.67
N GLY A 317 6.35 1.16 12.14
CA GLY A 317 4.93 0.90 12.29
C GLY A 317 4.49 -0.43 11.69
N ALA A 318 4.93 -0.75 10.47
CA ALA A 318 4.65 -2.01 9.80
C ALA A 318 5.28 -3.20 10.55
N SER A 319 6.53 -3.06 11.02
CA SER A 319 7.20 -4.10 11.81
C SER A 319 6.48 -4.38 13.12
N LEU A 320 6.03 -3.33 13.82
CA LEU A 320 5.30 -3.47 15.07
C LEU A 320 3.89 -4.03 14.83
N ALA A 321 3.22 -3.59 13.76
CA ALA A 321 1.95 -4.17 13.33
C ALA A 321 2.07 -5.67 13.00
N TYR A 322 3.16 -6.08 12.33
CA TYR A 322 3.46 -7.48 12.04
C TYR A 322 3.71 -8.29 13.33
N LYS A 323 4.54 -7.78 14.26
CA LYS A 323 4.81 -8.43 15.54
C LYS A 323 3.57 -8.55 16.43
N LEU A 324 2.71 -7.52 16.41
CA LEU A 324 1.47 -7.47 17.19
C LEU A 324 0.25 -7.99 16.38
N ARG A 325 0.47 -8.76 15.32
CA ARG A 325 -0.63 -9.24 14.47
C ARG A 325 -1.49 -10.31 15.13
N GLY A 326 -1.00 -11.07 16.11
CA GLY A 326 -1.76 -12.14 16.74
C GLY A 326 -3.15 -11.71 17.21
N ARG A 327 -4.17 -12.57 17.01
CA ARG A 327 -5.52 -12.31 17.57
C ARG A 327 -5.44 -12.39 19.09
N MET A 328 -5.69 -11.28 19.75
CA MET A 328 -5.78 -11.24 21.20
C MET A 328 -7.18 -11.70 21.63
N SER A 329 -7.27 -12.34 22.80
CA SER A 329 -8.52 -12.92 23.31
C SER A 329 -9.63 -11.89 23.61
N SER A 330 -9.28 -10.60 23.70
CA SER A 330 -10.27 -9.54 23.90
C SER A 330 -10.09 -8.38 22.93
N THR A 331 -11.21 -7.78 22.52
CA THR A 331 -11.25 -6.60 21.64
C THR A 331 -10.52 -5.40 22.25
N CYS A 332 -10.58 -5.24 23.57
CA CYS A 332 -9.88 -4.16 24.28
C CYS A 332 -8.36 -4.29 24.15
N LYS A 333 -7.84 -5.51 24.34
CA LYS A 333 -6.43 -5.84 24.13
C LYS A 333 -5.99 -5.55 22.69
N ASP A 334 -6.83 -5.89 21.71
CA ASP A 334 -6.53 -5.62 20.30
C ASP A 334 -6.44 -4.12 20.00
N LYS A 335 -7.39 -3.33 20.53
CA LYS A 335 -7.38 -1.86 20.42
C LYS A 335 -6.18 -1.23 21.13
N ALA A 336 -5.81 -1.74 22.31
CA ALA A 336 -4.64 -1.27 23.05
C ALA A 336 -3.33 -1.53 22.27
N ALA A 337 -3.21 -2.67 21.59
CA ALA A 337 -2.07 -2.96 20.72
C ALA A 337 -2.01 -2.02 19.50
N THR A 338 -3.15 -1.67 18.89
CA THR A 338 -3.19 -0.65 17.82
C THR A 338 -2.77 0.72 18.36
N LEU A 339 -3.28 1.10 19.55
CA LEU A 339 -2.92 2.37 20.19
C LEU A 339 -1.42 2.46 20.48
N ALA A 340 -0.85 1.42 21.09
CA ALA A 340 0.58 1.36 21.38
C ALA A 340 1.41 1.49 20.10
N CYS A 341 0.98 0.84 19.02
CA CYS A 341 1.65 0.91 17.73
C CYS A 341 1.59 2.34 17.13
N ALA A 342 0.43 3.00 17.20
CA ALA A 342 0.29 4.40 16.78
C ALA A 342 1.15 5.36 17.61
N LEU A 343 1.17 5.18 18.94
CA LEU A 343 1.99 5.99 19.84
C LEU A 343 3.49 5.83 19.56
N VAL A 344 3.97 4.62 19.26
CA VAL A 344 5.38 4.39 18.88
C VAL A 344 5.73 5.07 17.55
N CYS A 345 4.85 4.98 16.54
CA CYS A 345 5.06 5.67 15.26
C CYS A 345 5.15 7.19 15.46
N LEU A 346 4.23 7.73 16.26
CA LEU A 346 4.20 9.15 16.55
C LEU A 346 5.41 9.61 17.37
N ALA A 347 5.80 8.86 18.41
CA ALA A 347 6.99 9.14 19.20
C ALA A 347 8.26 9.09 18.35
N SER A 348 8.34 8.17 17.37
CA SER A 348 9.45 8.09 16.41
C SER A 348 9.52 9.36 15.55
N TYR A 349 8.38 9.82 15.03
CA TYR A 349 8.30 11.08 14.28
C TYR A 349 8.71 12.29 15.14
N MET A 350 8.18 12.40 16.36
CA MET A 350 8.52 13.48 17.29
C MET A 350 10.01 13.47 17.69
N GLY A 351 10.59 12.29 17.85
CA GLY A 351 12.02 12.12 18.10
C GLY A 351 12.87 12.62 16.95
N MET A 352 12.46 12.36 15.70
CA MET A 352 13.14 12.87 14.50
C MET A 352 13.04 14.39 14.37
N GLU A 353 11.86 14.98 14.61
CA GLU A 353 11.69 16.44 14.67
C GLU A 353 12.58 17.08 15.74
N THR A 354 12.62 16.48 16.94
CA THR A 354 13.44 16.96 18.06
C THR A 354 14.93 16.88 17.70
N LEU A 355 15.37 15.79 17.08
CA LEU A 355 16.74 15.63 16.61
C LEU A 355 17.11 16.67 15.54
N ALA A 356 16.20 16.96 14.59
CA ALA A 356 16.41 18.00 13.58
C ALA A 356 16.60 19.38 14.24
N GLY A 357 15.76 19.68 15.25
CA GLY A 357 15.87 20.92 16.04
C GLY A 357 17.18 21.01 16.81
N LEU A 358 17.58 19.94 17.50
CA LEU A 358 18.83 19.88 18.27
C LEU A 358 20.05 20.07 17.36
N LEU A 359 20.14 19.35 16.24
CA LEU A 359 21.24 19.49 15.28
C LEU A 359 21.31 20.88 14.65
N SER A 360 20.15 21.52 14.43
CA SER A 360 20.08 22.89 13.93
C SER A 360 20.58 23.93 14.94
N MET A 361 20.48 23.64 16.25
CA MET A 361 20.91 24.54 17.33
C MET A 361 22.37 24.32 17.76
N THR A 362 22.87 23.08 17.68
CA THR A 362 24.23 22.74 18.16
C THR A 362 25.30 23.03 17.13
N VAL A 363 24.99 22.93 15.84
CA VAL A 363 25.96 23.17 14.77
C VAL A 363 26.03 24.65 14.44
N LEU A 364 27.26 25.20 14.42
CA LEU A 364 27.55 26.63 14.22
C LEU A 364 26.84 27.24 13.00
N ASN A 365 26.64 26.44 11.93
CA ASN A 365 25.90 26.86 10.76
C ASN A 365 24.62 26.04 10.60
N TYR A 366 23.49 26.73 10.44
CA TYR A 366 22.18 26.10 10.24
C TYR A 366 22.17 25.05 9.13
N TRP A 367 22.77 25.36 7.96
CA TRP A 367 22.83 24.41 6.83
C TRP A 367 23.61 23.13 7.16
N GLN A 368 24.66 23.21 7.99
CA GLN A 368 25.42 22.06 8.44
C GLN A 368 24.59 21.19 9.39
N GLY A 369 23.78 21.80 10.26
CA GLY A 369 22.82 21.09 11.10
C GLY A 369 21.79 20.29 10.30
N VAL A 370 21.23 20.90 9.24
CA VAL A 370 20.28 20.24 8.34
C VAL A 370 20.94 19.11 7.54
N ALA A 371 22.16 19.33 7.04
CA ALA A 371 22.92 18.30 6.34
C ALA A 371 23.26 17.12 7.27
N ALA A 372 23.65 17.38 8.51
CA ALA A 372 23.90 16.36 9.53
C ALA A 372 22.62 15.56 9.86
N PHE A 373 21.47 16.23 9.94
CA PHE A 373 20.17 15.58 10.11
C PHE A 373 19.86 14.64 8.92
N ALA A 374 20.03 15.13 7.68
CA ALA A 374 19.83 14.32 6.47
C ALA A 374 20.73 13.06 6.46
N ALA A 375 22.02 13.22 6.76
CA ALA A 375 22.96 12.09 6.84
C ALA A 375 22.55 11.07 7.90
N THR A 376 22.09 11.54 9.06
CA THR A 376 21.63 10.68 10.16
C THR A 376 20.35 9.92 9.78
N MET A 377 19.40 10.57 9.09
CA MET A 377 18.19 9.90 8.59
C MET A 377 18.51 8.83 7.55
N ILE A 378 19.42 9.12 6.62
CA ILE A 378 19.87 8.14 5.61
C ILE A 378 20.49 6.92 6.31
N PHE A 379 21.38 7.14 7.28
CA PHE A 379 22.01 6.08 8.03
C PHE A 379 20.99 5.23 8.80
N MET A 380 20.13 5.86 9.62
CA MET A 380 19.13 5.13 10.40
C MET A 380 18.15 4.35 9.52
N THR A 381 17.68 4.95 8.44
CA THR A 381 16.75 4.29 7.50
C THR A 381 17.41 3.10 6.84
N SER A 382 18.68 3.22 6.46
CA SER A 382 19.46 2.11 5.90
C SER A 382 19.64 0.98 6.91
N CYS A 383 19.94 1.29 8.17
CA CYS A 383 20.03 0.28 9.24
C CYS A 383 18.69 -0.43 9.47
N ILE A 384 17.59 0.33 9.59
CA ILE A 384 16.24 -0.23 9.78
C ILE A 384 15.87 -1.11 8.59
N TRP A 385 16.12 -0.63 7.36
CA TRP A 385 15.87 -1.39 6.14
C TRP A 385 16.66 -2.71 6.13
N CYS A 386 17.96 -2.69 6.45
CA CYS A 386 18.78 -3.89 6.52
C CYS A 386 18.26 -4.90 7.57
N CYS A 387 17.88 -4.41 8.76
CA CYS A 387 17.28 -5.26 9.80
C CYS A 387 15.95 -5.85 9.36
N TRP A 388 15.11 -5.05 8.72
CA TRP A 388 13.79 -5.44 8.27
C TRP A 388 13.87 -6.45 7.10
N ALA A 389 14.72 -6.18 6.10
CA ALA A 389 14.99 -7.08 4.98
C ALA A 389 15.51 -8.44 5.48
N ARG A 390 16.49 -8.44 6.40
CA ARG A 390 17.03 -9.68 6.96
C ARG A 390 15.97 -10.53 7.67
N ASN A 391 15.06 -9.90 8.42
CA ASN A 391 13.96 -10.62 9.08
C ASN A 391 12.95 -11.15 8.05
N SER A 392 12.64 -10.38 7.00
CA SER A 392 11.71 -10.82 5.97
C SER A 392 12.20 -12.05 5.20
N HIS A 393 13.51 -12.21 5.02
CA HIS A 393 14.08 -13.35 4.29
C HIS A 393 14.16 -14.65 5.10
N ARG A 394 14.05 -14.60 6.44
CA ARG A 394 14.23 -15.80 7.27
C ARG A 394 13.02 -16.76 7.27
N GLU A 395 11.87 -16.34 6.76
CA GLU A 395 10.61 -17.10 6.92
C GLU A 395 10.14 -17.86 5.68
N VAL A 396 10.81 -17.72 4.52
CA VAL A 396 10.49 -18.54 3.34
C VAL A 396 11.56 -19.60 3.17
N PRO A 397 11.38 -20.84 3.69
CA PRO A 397 12.26 -21.93 3.32
C PRO A 397 12.25 -22.04 1.79
N GLU A 398 13.43 -22.01 1.16
CA GLU A 398 13.53 -22.26 -0.27
C GLU A 398 12.81 -23.57 -0.56
N ALA A 399 11.79 -23.52 -1.42
CA ALA A 399 11.08 -24.72 -1.83
C ALA A 399 12.13 -25.70 -2.37
N PRO A 400 12.11 -26.98 -1.94
CA PRO A 400 13.06 -27.96 -2.42
C PRO A 400 12.98 -28.00 -3.95
N ARG A 401 14.12 -27.74 -4.61
CA ARG A 401 14.21 -27.78 -6.07
C ARG A 401 13.72 -29.15 -6.52
N THR A 402 12.78 -29.16 -7.47
CA THR A 402 12.29 -30.44 -7.98
C THR A 402 13.42 -31.17 -8.70
N PRO A 403 13.47 -32.53 -8.70
CA PRO A 403 14.52 -33.28 -9.41
C PRO A 403 14.65 -32.89 -10.88
N LYS A 404 13.53 -32.52 -11.53
CA LYS A 404 13.51 -31.98 -12.90
C LYS A 404 14.24 -30.64 -13.04
N GLU A 405 14.13 -29.74 -12.06
CA GLU A 405 14.86 -28.47 -12.07
C GLU A 405 16.35 -28.65 -11.80
N ILE A 406 16.73 -29.69 -11.03
CA ILE A 406 18.13 -30.05 -10.83
C ILE A 406 18.72 -30.58 -12.14
N LEU A 407 18.00 -31.45 -12.86
CA LEU A 407 18.44 -31.97 -14.16
C LEU A 407 18.55 -30.87 -15.23
N TYR A 408 17.56 -29.98 -15.32
CA TYR A 408 17.61 -28.84 -16.25
C TYR A 408 18.73 -27.85 -15.92
N ALA A 409 19.03 -27.64 -14.63
CA ALA A 409 20.15 -26.81 -14.19
C ALA A 409 21.51 -27.49 -14.42
N GLN A 410 21.53 -28.82 -14.53
CA GLN A 410 22.73 -29.61 -14.85
C GLN A 410 22.94 -29.80 -16.36
N GLY A 411 22.04 -29.28 -17.21
CA GLY A 411 22.15 -29.39 -18.66
C GLY A 411 21.93 -30.81 -19.20
N VAL A 412 21.21 -31.65 -18.44
CA VAL A 412 20.90 -33.06 -18.78
C VAL A 412 19.50 -33.19 -19.35
#